data_AF-A0A5B1LK12-F1
#
_entry.id   AF-A0A5B1LK12-F1
#
_cell.length_a   1.000
_cell.length_b   1.000
_cell.length_c   1.000
_cell.angle_alpha   90.00
_cell.angle_beta   90.00
_cell.angle_gamma   90.00
#
_symmetry.space_group_name_H-M   'P 1'
#
loop_
_entity.id
_entity.type
_entity.pdbx_description
1 polymer ?
#
loop_
_entity_poly.entity_id
_entity_poly.type
_entity_poly.pdbx_seq_one_letter_code
_entity_poly.pdbx_strand_id
1 'polypeptide(L)'
;MLLAQTRRARGHRVPAIAAVSAALLVLTAGCGGGSDSDKSDDKPTVSDTPSEADLATAAAAFSAAHTTFQADFEAGTALSAGDAATLEDRTAAVRAVRTAYYDFDAAIREIAMPADLTADVNALLTAIGTAIAKFDILGAVTTDEAFTEANVPATDAYVAADAALQTVLVDLGLAEETPTPTPTPTAPESPTSTQTPVDAPYIDGTSVTDAAAWRDDLLSIGAANVDPDVFASSGSYGIVESWVAAFPDLLPVNGIEGDQIEAPASGVSGFTIYTVDDKDLPSATNPLYLAFAVKDASGACAGGILIGYPSPSTGRPVDVPAGEDCTSATVAAVGDLSP
;
A
#
# COMPACT_ATOMS: atom_id res chain seq x y z
N MET A 1 34.12 -42.64 -29.94
CA MET A 1 32.94 -42.30 -30.74
C MET A 1 32.53 -40.90 -30.31
N LEU A 2 32.72 -39.92 -31.18
CA LEU A 2 32.40 -38.50 -30.99
C LEU A 2 30.94 -38.31 -30.60
N LEU A 3 30.64 -37.34 -29.73
CA LEU A 3 29.60 -36.35 -29.99
C LEU A 3 29.83 -35.11 -29.13
N ALA A 4 30.10 -34.01 -29.82
CA ALA A 4 30.22 -32.66 -29.31
C ALA A 4 28.83 -32.12 -28.96
N GLN A 5 28.72 -31.33 -27.89
CA GLN A 5 27.66 -30.34 -27.77
C GLN A 5 28.26 -28.95 -27.56
N THR A 6 27.95 -28.12 -28.53
CA THR A 6 28.32 -26.73 -28.75
C THR A 6 27.68 -25.79 -27.73
N ARG A 7 28.52 -24.95 -27.11
CA ARG A 7 28.14 -23.70 -26.46
C ARG A 7 27.47 -22.78 -27.47
N ARG A 8 26.25 -22.29 -27.19
CA ARG A 8 25.70 -21.10 -27.85
C ARG A 8 25.64 -19.96 -26.83
N ALA A 9 26.58 -19.03 -26.99
CA ALA A 9 26.50 -17.71 -26.38
C ALA A 9 25.35 -16.94 -27.04
N ARG A 10 24.38 -16.46 -26.24
CA ARG A 10 23.45 -15.42 -26.66
C ARG A 10 24.06 -14.06 -26.30
N GLY A 11 24.54 -13.36 -27.32
CA GLY A 11 25.01 -11.99 -27.19
C GLY A 11 23.85 -11.07 -26.82
N HIS A 12 24.01 -10.35 -25.72
CA HIS A 12 23.20 -9.16 -25.43
C HIS A 12 23.66 -8.05 -26.38
N ARG A 13 22.73 -7.60 -27.23
CA ARG A 13 22.91 -6.38 -28.03
C ARG A 13 22.49 -5.22 -27.14
N VAL A 14 23.46 -4.43 -26.71
CA VAL A 14 23.26 -3.08 -26.14
C VAL A 14 22.77 -2.19 -27.29
N PRO A 15 21.61 -1.50 -27.17
CA PRO A 15 21.29 -0.43 -28.08
C PRO A 15 22.21 0.77 -27.80
N ALA A 16 22.94 1.18 -28.83
CA ALA A 16 23.74 2.39 -28.83
C ALA A 16 22.81 3.62 -28.78
N ILE A 17 22.81 4.33 -27.64
CA ILE A 17 22.20 5.67 -27.56
C ILE A 17 23.17 6.63 -28.24
N ALA A 18 22.72 7.16 -29.38
CA ALA A 18 23.41 8.20 -30.12
C ALA A 18 23.41 9.49 -29.30
N ALA A 19 24.61 9.99 -29.00
CA ALA A 19 24.82 11.34 -28.52
C ALA A 19 24.38 12.33 -29.62
N VAL A 20 23.47 13.26 -29.28
CA VAL A 20 23.24 14.48 -30.04
C VAL A 20 23.51 15.66 -29.13
N SER A 21 24.56 16.40 -29.50
CA SER A 21 25.07 17.58 -28.84
C SER A 21 24.22 18.83 -29.11
N ALA A 22 24.18 19.69 -28.08
CA ALA A 22 24.29 21.15 -28.11
C ALA A 22 23.21 22.01 -28.81
N ALA A 23 22.56 22.85 -28.01
CA ALA A 23 22.20 24.21 -28.40
C ALA A 23 22.71 25.21 -27.35
N LEU A 24 23.51 26.14 -27.87
CA LEU A 24 24.29 27.20 -27.26
C LEU A 24 23.38 28.39 -26.91
N LEU A 25 23.41 28.90 -25.67
CA LEU A 25 22.79 30.19 -25.34
C LEU A 25 23.88 31.21 -25.02
N VAL A 26 23.96 32.20 -25.91
CA VAL A 26 24.96 33.27 -25.95
C VAL A 26 24.63 34.32 -24.89
N LEU A 27 25.55 34.53 -23.94
CA LEU A 27 25.58 35.70 -23.06
C LEU A 27 26.22 36.87 -23.82
N THR A 28 25.42 37.84 -24.26
CA THR A 28 25.92 39.15 -24.67
C THR A 28 25.92 40.10 -23.47
N ALA A 29 27.11 40.40 -22.97
CA ALA A 29 27.35 41.53 -22.09
C ALA A 29 27.26 42.83 -22.90
N GLY A 30 26.25 43.66 -22.62
CA GLY A 30 26.08 45.00 -23.18
C GLY A 30 26.30 46.06 -22.11
N CYS A 31 27.51 46.62 -22.08
CA CYS A 31 27.82 47.86 -21.37
C CYS A 31 27.34 49.05 -22.23
N GLY A 32 26.49 49.91 -21.68
CA GLY A 32 26.03 51.12 -22.36
C GLY A 32 25.25 52.03 -21.43
N GLY A 33 25.93 53.07 -20.92
CA GLY A 33 25.32 54.15 -20.15
C GLY A 33 24.68 55.21 -21.05
N GLY A 34 23.66 55.89 -20.52
CA GLY A 34 23.19 57.16 -21.08
C GLY A 34 21.70 57.44 -20.85
N SER A 35 21.45 58.38 -19.93
CA SER A 35 20.45 59.46 -20.01
C SER A 35 18.99 59.17 -19.64
N ASP A 36 18.56 59.92 -18.63
CA ASP A 36 17.19 60.10 -18.14
C ASP A 36 16.16 60.30 -19.25
N SER A 37 15.08 59.51 -19.19
CA SER A 37 13.75 59.91 -19.66
C SER A 37 12.70 59.04 -18.97
N ASP A 38 11.86 59.68 -18.15
CA ASP A 38 10.59 59.18 -17.62
C ASP A 38 9.86 58.34 -18.67
N LYS A 39 9.82 57.02 -18.46
CA LYS A 39 8.86 56.12 -19.08
C LYS A 39 8.23 55.33 -17.96
N SER A 40 6.91 55.43 -17.86
CA SER A 40 6.10 54.60 -16.99
C SER A 40 6.45 53.13 -17.23
N ASP A 41 7.13 52.52 -16.26
CA ASP A 41 7.43 51.10 -16.24
C ASP A 41 6.13 50.32 -16.03
N ASP A 42 5.37 50.12 -17.11
CA ASP A 42 4.47 48.97 -17.24
C ASP A 42 5.36 47.72 -17.32
N LYS A 43 5.93 47.34 -16.16
CA LYS A 43 6.59 46.05 -16.00
C LYS A 43 5.50 45.01 -16.25
N PRO A 44 5.60 44.16 -17.28
CA PRO A 44 4.64 43.10 -17.48
C PRO A 44 4.62 42.27 -16.20
N THR A 45 3.48 42.27 -15.51
CA THR A 45 3.17 41.29 -14.47
C THR A 45 3.21 39.93 -15.16
N VAL A 46 4.36 39.28 -15.08
CA VAL A 46 4.49 37.87 -15.37
C VAL A 46 3.58 37.19 -14.36
N SER A 47 2.51 36.58 -14.85
CA SER A 47 1.65 35.75 -14.01
C SER A 47 2.50 34.55 -13.60
N ASP A 48 2.77 34.40 -12.31
CA ASP A 48 3.52 33.25 -11.77
C ASP A 48 2.70 31.94 -11.82
N THR A 49 1.41 32.05 -12.17
CA THR A 49 0.53 30.90 -12.40
C THR A 49 0.95 30.15 -13.66
N PRO A 50 1.24 28.84 -13.58
CA PRO A 50 1.52 27.98 -14.73
C PRO A 50 0.42 28.09 -15.78
N SER A 51 0.80 28.03 -17.07
CA SER A 51 -0.22 27.92 -18.10
C SER A 51 -0.89 26.55 -18.02
N GLU A 52 -2.17 26.47 -18.39
CA GLU A 52 -2.92 25.21 -18.46
C GLU A 52 -2.20 24.17 -19.36
N ALA A 53 -1.51 24.65 -20.41
CA ALA A 53 -0.73 23.80 -21.30
C ALA A 53 0.54 23.22 -20.63
N ASP A 54 1.20 23.99 -19.76
CA ASP A 54 2.37 23.51 -19.02
C ASP A 54 1.97 22.45 -18.00
N LEU A 55 0.86 22.68 -17.28
CA LEU A 55 0.31 21.71 -16.34
C LEU A 55 -0.10 20.42 -17.04
N ALA A 56 -0.83 20.51 -18.16
CA ALA A 56 -1.24 19.32 -18.93
C ALA A 56 -0.03 18.53 -19.48
N THR A 57 1.04 19.22 -19.89
CA THR A 57 2.27 18.58 -20.36
C THR A 57 2.98 17.84 -19.23
N ALA A 58 3.12 18.47 -18.05
CA ALA A 58 3.72 17.85 -16.87
C ALA A 58 2.90 16.64 -16.39
N ALA A 59 1.57 16.77 -16.34
CA ALA A 59 0.67 15.70 -15.96
C ALA A 59 0.79 14.49 -16.90
N ALA A 60 0.80 14.71 -18.23
CA ALA A 60 0.98 13.63 -19.19
C ALA A 60 2.33 12.91 -19.05
N ALA A 61 3.42 13.66 -18.83
CA ALA A 61 4.75 13.09 -18.62
C ALA A 61 4.83 12.29 -17.31
N PHE A 62 4.26 12.82 -16.23
CA PHE A 62 4.23 12.16 -14.94
C PHE A 62 3.39 10.88 -14.97
N SER A 63 2.21 10.92 -15.59
CA SER A 63 1.36 9.74 -15.78
C SER A 63 2.10 8.63 -16.53
N ALA A 64 2.82 8.95 -17.61
CA ALA A 64 3.62 7.96 -18.35
C ALA A 64 4.75 7.34 -17.51
N ALA A 65 5.45 8.16 -16.72
CA ALA A 65 6.47 7.69 -15.79
C ALA A 65 5.86 6.78 -14.71
N HIS A 66 4.72 7.17 -14.14
CA HIS A 66 4.01 6.42 -13.12
C HIS A 66 3.50 5.07 -13.62
N THR A 67 2.93 5.00 -14.84
CA THR A 67 2.53 3.72 -15.44
C THR A 67 3.70 2.75 -15.61
N THR A 68 4.87 3.26 -16.00
CA THR A 68 6.09 2.44 -16.12
C THR A 68 6.53 1.94 -14.75
N PHE A 69 6.56 2.84 -13.76
CA PHE A 69 6.86 2.50 -12.37
C PHE A 69 5.94 1.39 -11.83
N GLN A 70 4.62 1.51 -12.02
CA GLN A 70 3.66 0.50 -11.56
C GLN A 70 3.93 -0.88 -12.16
N ALA A 71 4.18 -0.95 -13.48
CA ALA A 71 4.48 -2.20 -14.16
C ALA A 71 5.78 -2.84 -13.62
N ASP A 72 6.83 -2.06 -13.41
CA ASP A 72 8.11 -2.54 -12.88
C ASP A 72 8.01 -2.93 -11.40
N PHE A 73 7.21 -2.19 -10.61
CA PHE A 73 6.93 -2.48 -9.21
C PHE A 73 6.14 -3.79 -9.06
N GLU A 74 5.10 -4.00 -9.84
CA GLU A 74 4.31 -5.24 -9.88
C GLU A 74 5.19 -6.43 -10.30
N ALA A 75 6.02 -6.26 -11.33
CA ALA A 75 6.95 -7.30 -11.77
C ALA A 75 7.98 -7.64 -10.68
N GLY A 76 8.45 -6.65 -9.92
CA GLY A 76 9.38 -6.84 -8.81
C GLY A 76 8.78 -7.58 -7.62
N THR A 77 7.58 -7.19 -7.21
CA THR A 77 6.86 -7.83 -6.09
C THR A 77 6.39 -9.25 -6.41
N ALA A 78 6.08 -9.55 -7.67
CA ALA A 78 5.76 -10.91 -8.13
C ALA A 78 6.92 -11.90 -7.94
N LEU A 79 8.18 -11.45 -7.81
CA LEU A 79 9.33 -12.33 -7.57
C LEU A 79 9.28 -13.02 -6.19
N SER A 80 8.57 -12.44 -5.22
CA SER A 80 8.38 -13.02 -3.88
C SER A 80 6.99 -13.61 -3.66
N ALA A 81 6.15 -13.66 -4.69
CA ALA A 81 4.79 -14.18 -4.57
C ALA A 81 4.80 -15.72 -4.48
N GLY A 82 4.60 -16.25 -3.27
CA GLY A 82 4.38 -17.67 -3.00
C GLY A 82 4.91 -18.14 -1.65
N ASP A 83 4.22 -19.11 -1.06
CA ASP A 83 4.44 -19.66 0.30
C ASP A 83 5.82 -20.30 0.53
N ALA A 84 6.66 -20.39 -0.51
CA ALA A 84 7.99 -20.99 -0.48
C ALA A 84 9.11 -20.01 -0.91
N ALA A 85 8.84 -18.70 -0.93
CA ALA A 85 9.84 -17.70 -1.32
C ALA A 85 11.07 -17.78 -0.41
N THR A 86 12.23 -18.10 -0.99
CA THR A 86 13.48 -18.13 -0.25
C THR A 86 13.93 -16.71 0.11
N LEU A 87 14.89 -16.57 1.02
CA LEU A 87 15.54 -15.27 1.26
C LEU A 87 16.14 -14.68 -0.04
N GLU A 88 16.65 -15.53 -0.93
CA GLU A 88 17.18 -15.09 -2.24
C GLU A 88 16.08 -14.47 -3.09
N ASP A 89 14.90 -15.10 -3.15
CA ASP A 89 13.75 -14.58 -3.90
C ASP A 89 13.25 -13.25 -3.32
N ARG A 90 13.12 -13.16 -1.99
CA ARG A 90 12.69 -11.92 -1.32
C ARG A 90 13.68 -10.77 -1.50
N THR A 91 14.98 -11.02 -1.37
CA THR A 91 16.00 -9.99 -1.64
C THR A 91 16.12 -9.64 -3.13
N ALA A 92 15.78 -10.55 -4.04
CA ALA A 92 15.66 -10.25 -5.48
C ALA A 92 14.45 -9.34 -5.75
N ALA A 93 13.30 -9.61 -5.14
CA ALA A 93 12.10 -8.77 -5.22
C ALA A 93 12.38 -7.33 -4.73
N VAL A 94 13.02 -7.20 -3.56
CA VAL A 94 13.41 -5.89 -2.99
C VAL A 94 14.33 -5.12 -3.93
N ARG A 95 15.32 -5.78 -4.55
CA ARG A 95 16.22 -5.15 -5.52
C ARG A 95 15.51 -4.70 -6.80
N ALA A 96 14.51 -5.45 -7.25
CA ALA A 96 13.68 -5.06 -8.39
C ALA A 96 12.83 -3.83 -8.06
N VAL A 97 12.12 -3.83 -6.92
CA VAL A 97 11.33 -2.68 -6.44
C VAL A 97 12.19 -1.43 -6.25
N ARG A 98 13.38 -1.59 -5.66
CA ARG A 98 14.38 -0.53 -5.55
C ARG A 98 14.79 0.05 -6.91
N THR A 99 14.91 -0.78 -7.93
CA THR A 99 15.25 -0.35 -9.29
C THR A 99 14.09 0.44 -9.90
N ALA A 100 12.85 -0.02 -9.74
CA ALA A 100 11.66 0.71 -10.18
C ALA A 100 11.59 2.13 -9.57
N TYR A 101 11.81 2.26 -8.26
CA TYR A 101 11.86 3.57 -7.61
C TYR A 101 13.01 4.46 -8.11
N TYR A 102 14.18 3.88 -8.36
CA TYR A 102 15.33 4.62 -8.89
C TYR A 102 15.06 5.16 -10.30
N ASP A 103 14.47 4.33 -11.16
CA ASP A 103 14.13 4.73 -12.53
C ASP A 103 12.97 5.75 -12.54
N PHE A 104 12.03 5.64 -11.60
CA PHE A 104 10.97 6.64 -11.42
C PHE A 104 11.49 7.99 -10.91
N ASP A 105 12.39 8.03 -9.92
CA ASP A 105 13.08 9.26 -9.49
C ASP A 105 13.80 9.93 -10.66
N ALA A 106 14.53 9.14 -11.46
CA ALA A 106 15.22 9.65 -12.64
C ALA A 106 14.25 10.25 -13.66
N ALA A 107 13.14 9.56 -13.95
CA ALA A 107 12.12 10.04 -14.87
C ALA A 107 11.44 11.34 -14.39
N ILE A 108 11.07 11.43 -13.10
CA ILE A 108 10.45 12.64 -12.54
C ILE A 108 11.37 13.86 -12.68
N ARG A 109 12.67 13.69 -12.45
CA ARG A 109 13.66 14.79 -12.58
C ARG A 109 13.80 15.33 -13.99
N GLU A 110 13.39 14.59 -15.01
CA GLU A 110 13.39 15.04 -16.40
C GLU A 110 12.12 15.85 -16.77
N ILE A 111 11.09 15.82 -15.92
CA ILE A 111 9.83 16.53 -16.14
C ILE A 111 10.00 18.00 -15.75
N ALA A 112 9.63 18.90 -16.67
CA ALA A 112 9.53 20.32 -16.38
C ALA A 112 8.29 20.60 -15.53
N MET A 113 8.44 20.51 -14.21
CA MET A 113 7.34 20.71 -13.27
C MET A 113 6.94 22.18 -13.13
N PRO A 114 5.62 22.47 -13.04
CA PRO A 114 5.14 23.79 -12.66
C PRO A 114 5.72 24.26 -11.33
N ALA A 115 5.99 25.57 -11.20
CA ALA A 115 6.60 26.13 -10.00
C ALA A 115 5.78 25.83 -8.72
N ASP A 116 4.46 25.89 -8.84
CA ASP A 116 3.52 25.65 -7.74
C ASP A 116 3.57 24.19 -7.23
N LEU A 117 3.99 23.23 -8.05
CA LEU A 117 4.09 21.80 -7.70
C LEU A 117 5.50 21.40 -7.24
N THR A 118 6.46 22.32 -7.29
CA THR A 118 7.87 22.00 -7.01
C THR A 118 8.08 21.55 -5.57
N ALA A 119 7.29 22.04 -4.61
CA ALA A 119 7.38 21.62 -3.22
C ALA A 119 7.00 20.13 -3.06
N ASP A 120 5.84 19.74 -3.58
CA ASP A 120 5.31 18.38 -3.44
C ASP A 120 6.14 17.36 -4.23
N VAL A 121 6.61 17.74 -5.43
CA VAL A 121 7.53 16.90 -6.21
C VAL A 121 8.86 16.71 -5.47
N ASN A 122 9.40 17.75 -4.82
CA ASN A 122 10.63 17.59 -4.02
C ASN A 122 10.40 16.72 -2.78
N ALA A 123 9.22 16.79 -2.17
CA ALA A 123 8.84 15.90 -1.08
C ALA A 123 8.78 14.44 -1.55
N LEU A 124 8.15 14.18 -2.70
CA LEU A 124 8.13 12.87 -3.35
C LEU A 124 9.54 12.35 -3.64
N LEU A 125 10.40 13.12 -4.31
CA LEU A 125 11.78 12.72 -4.62
C LEU A 125 12.59 12.42 -3.34
N THR A 126 12.35 13.16 -2.26
CA THR A 126 12.98 12.91 -0.95
C THR A 126 12.49 11.60 -0.32
N ALA A 127 11.19 11.33 -0.39
CA ALA A 127 10.59 10.10 0.11
C ALA A 127 11.07 8.88 -0.69
N ILE A 128 11.10 8.97 -2.03
CA ILE A 128 11.67 7.95 -2.91
C ILE A 128 13.15 7.69 -2.56
N GLY A 129 13.96 8.74 -2.41
CA GLY A 129 15.36 8.60 -2.01
C GLY A 129 15.53 7.86 -0.67
N THR A 130 14.62 8.10 0.27
CA THR A 130 14.58 7.40 1.57
C THR A 130 14.21 5.92 1.38
N ALA A 131 13.17 5.62 0.59
CA ALA A 131 12.77 4.26 0.28
C ALA A 131 13.89 3.46 -0.39
N ILE A 132 14.56 4.04 -1.40
CA ILE A 132 15.73 3.43 -2.06
C ILE A 132 16.82 3.08 -1.04
N ALA A 133 17.15 4.01 -0.14
CA ALA A 133 18.18 3.76 0.87
C ALA A 133 17.82 2.61 1.83
N LYS A 134 16.52 2.44 2.16
CA LYS A 134 16.06 1.33 3.00
C LYS A 134 16.02 0.02 2.24
N PHE A 135 15.60 0.02 0.99
CA PHE A 135 15.66 -1.17 0.14
C PHE A 135 17.09 -1.61 -0.17
N ASP A 136 18.06 -0.69 -0.24
CA ASP A 136 19.48 -1.03 -0.37
C ASP A 136 19.98 -1.80 0.86
N ILE A 137 19.51 -1.46 2.07
CA ILE A 137 19.82 -2.21 3.30
C ILE A 137 19.12 -3.57 3.29
N LEU A 138 17.81 -3.60 3.04
CA LEU A 138 17.00 -4.82 3.05
C LEU A 138 17.45 -5.82 1.97
N GLY A 139 17.78 -5.35 0.77
CA GLY A 139 18.26 -6.18 -0.34
C GLY A 139 19.69 -6.72 -0.16
N ALA A 140 20.42 -6.25 0.86
CA ALA A 140 21.79 -6.68 1.17
C ALA A 140 21.87 -7.71 2.32
N VAL A 141 20.76 -8.00 3.00
CA VAL A 141 20.74 -8.95 4.12
C VAL A 141 21.00 -10.39 3.64
N THR A 142 21.55 -11.21 4.52
CA THR A 142 21.93 -12.60 4.21
C THR A 142 21.31 -13.64 5.16
N THR A 143 20.41 -13.21 6.04
CA THR A 143 19.69 -14.07 6.99
C THR A 143 18.23 -13.62 7.10
N ASP A 144 17.32 -14.56 7.36
CA ASP A 144 15.90 -14.28 7.58
C ASP A 144 15.64 -13.28 8.71
N GLU A 145 16.33 -13.43 9.84
CA GLU A 145 16.18 -12.54 11.01
C GLU A 145 16.50 -11.08 10.66
N ALA A 146 17.65 -10.84 10.02
CA ALA A 146 18.02 -9.51 9.55
C ALA A 146 17.08 -8.98 8.45
N PHE A 147 16.50 -9.86 7.63
CA PHE A 147 15.49 -9.46 6.64
C PHE A 147 14.25 -8.93 7.35
N THR A 148 13.72 -9.65 8.34
CA THR A 148 12.57 -9.20 9.15
C THR A 148 12.85 -7.86 9.82
N GLU A 149 13.99 -7.73 10.49
CA GLU A 149 14.34 -6.49 11.22
C GLU A 149 14.46 -5.29 10.26
N ALA A 150 15.07 -5.49 9.09
CA ALA A 150 15.22 -4.44 8.09
C ALA A 150 13.93 -4.14 7.30
N ASN A 151 12.94 -5.06 7.31
CA ASN A 151 11.71 -4.91 6.56
C ASN A 151 10.83 -3.78 7.13
N VAL A 152 10.71 -3.68 8.46
CA VAL A 152 9.90 -2.64 9.13
C VAL A 152 10.26 -1.22 8.64
N PRO A 153 11.52 -0.76 8.77
CA PRO A 153 11.88 0.59 8.32
C PRO A 153 11.86 0.76 6.79
N ALA A 154 11.85 -0.32 6.01
CA ALA A 154 11.67 -0.27 4.56
C ALA A 154 10.20 -0.08 4.18
N THR A 155 9.29 -0.76 4.89
CA THR A 155 7.84 -0.57 4.77
C THR A 155 7.45 0.87 5.12
N ASP A 156 7.95 1.43 6.23
CA ASP A 156 7.67 2.83 6.60
C ASP A 156 8.09 3.82 5.50
N ALA A 157 9.24 3.57 4.88
CA ALA A 157 9.75 4.44 3.82
C ALA A 157 8.97 4.28 2.50
N TYR A 158 8.53 3.07 2.17
CA TYR A 158 7.60 2.81 1.08
C TYR A 158 6.30 3.59 1.26
N VAL A 159 5.70 3.51 2.45
CA VAL A 159 4.45 4.20 2.81
C VAL A 159 4.58 5.70 2.65
N ALA A 160 5.67 6.27 3.16
CA ALA A 160 5.93 7.71 3.02
C ALA A 160 6.09 8.13 1.54
N ALA A 161 6.71 7.27 0.72
CA ALA A 161 6.85 7.52 -0.72
C ALA A 161 5.51 7.42 -1.46
N ASP A 162 4.67 6.45 -1.13
CA ASP A 162 3.33 6.32 -1.69
C ASP A 162 2.43 7.51 -1.31
N ALA A 163 2.41 7.91 -0.03
CA ALA A 163 1.65 9.07 0.42
C ALA A 163 2.06 10.35 -0.34
N ALA A 164 3.36 10.58 -0.52
CA ALA A 164 3.86 11.72 -1.30
C ALA A 164 3.51 11.61 -2.79
N LEU A 165 3.48 10.39 -3.34
CA LEU A 165 3.07 10.15 -4.73
C LEU A 165 1.60 10.50 -4.94
N GLN A 166 0.73 10.10 -4.01
CA GLN A 166 -0.69 10.45 -4.07
C GLN A 166 -0.93 11.96 -4.03
N THR A 167 -0.18 12.71 -3.22
CA THR A 167 -0.24 14.18 -3.22
C THR A 167 0.05 14.75 -4.61
N VAL A 168 1.15 14.33 -5.25
CA VAL A 168 1.52 14.81 -6.60
C VAL A 168 0.49 14.39 -7.65
N LEU A 169 -0.08 13.19 -7.56
CA LEU A 169 -1.15 12.75 -8.47
C LEU A 169 -2.42 13.61 -8.33
N VAL A 170 -2.81 13.95 -7.11
CA VAL A 170 -3.95 14.86 -6.85
C VAL A 170 -3.67 16.26 -7.40
N ASP A 171 -2.49 16.82 -7.13
CA ASP A 171 -2.15 18.18 -7.56
C ASP A 171 -2.02 18.32 -9.09
N LEU A 172 -1.65 17.23 -9.77
CA LEU A 172 -1.64 17.16 -11.24
C LEU A 172 -3.02 16.87 -11.84
N GLY A 173 -4.05 16.64 -11.03
CA GLY A 173 -5.39 16.24 -11.50
C GLY A 173 -5.38 14.85 -12.16
N LEU A 174 -4.43 14.00 -11.80
CA LEU A 174 -4.26 12.63 -12.30
C LEU A 174 -4.86 11.57 -11.37
N ALA A 175 -5.27 11.95 -10.16
CA ALA A 175 -6.05 11.08 -9.31
C ALA A 175 -7.38 10.78 -10.03
N GLU A 176 -7.57 9.54 -10.49
CA GLU A 176 -8.88 9.08 -10.93
C GLU A 176 -9.85 9.13 -9.73
N GLU A 177 -11.15 9.35 -9.98
CA GLU A 177 -12.16 9.04 -8.96
C GLU A 177 -11.92 7.60 -8.51
N THR A 178 -11.64 7.42 -7.22
CA THR A 178 -11.18 6.20 -6.54
C THR A 178 -11.35 4.92 -7.38
N PRO A 179 -10.28 4.42 -8.04
CA PRO A 179 -10.38 3.16 -8.75
C PRO A 179 -10.61 2.02 -7.73
N THR A 180 -11.42 1.04 -8.11
CA THR A 180 -11.52 -0.26 -7.44
C THR A 180 -10.11 -0.83 -7.24
N PRO A 181 -9.73 -1.28 -6.03
CA PRO A 181 -8.36 -1.74 -5.77
C PRO A 181 -7.99 -2.85 -6.74
N THR A 182 -6.91 -2.63 -7.48
CA THR A 182 -6.21 -3.69 -8.22
C THR A 182 -5.51 -4.58 -7.19
N PRO A 183 -5.61 -5.92 -7.27
CA PRO A 183 -5.08 -6.80 -6.24
C PRO A 183 -3.57 -6.60 -6.07
N THR A 184 -3.17 -6.16 -4.88
CA THR A 184 -1.77 -6.08 -4.47
C THR A 184 -1.19 -7.51 -4.41
N PRO A 185 0.01 -7.76 -4.97
CA PRO A 185 0.67 -9.05 -4.80
C PRO A 185 0.97 -9.33 -3.33
N THR A 186 0.55 -10.52 -2.89
CA THR A 186 0.71 -11.06 -1.54
C THR A 186 2.13 -10.88 -1.02
N ALA A 187 2.27 -10.21 0.13
CA ALA A 187 3.54 -10.11 0.85
C ALA A 187 4.01 -11.50 1.28
N PRO A 188 5.33 -11.80 1.23
CA PRO A 188 5.85 -13.02 1.82
C PRO A 188 5.69 -12.96 3.34
N GLU A 189 5.21 -14.06 3.93
CA GLU A 189 4.91 -14.19 5.35
C GLU A 189 6.02 -13.60 6.24
N SER A 190 5.61 -12.72 7.16
CA SER A 190 6.39 -12.27 8.31
C SER A 190 6.82 -13.49 9.14
N PRO A 191 8.00 -13.52 9.79
CA PRO A 191 8.39 -14.68 10.59
C PRO A 191 7.30 -14.97 11.60
N THR A 192 6.94 -16.24 11.68
CA THR A 192 5.97 -16.78 12.63
C THR A 192 6.23 -16.17 14.00
N SER A 193 5.37 -15.24 14.42
CA SER A 193 5.36 -14.80 15.80
C SER A 193 5.20 -16.06 16.63
N THR A 194 6.00 -16.20 17.68
CA THR A 194 5.85 -17.35 18.59
C THR A 194 4.55 -17.13 19.35
N GLN A 195 3.42 -17.46 18.71
CA GLN A 195 2.10 -17.36 19.29
C GLN A 195 1.97 -18.44 20.35
N THR A 196 1.49 -18.02 21.51
CA THR A 196 1.17 -18.97 22.58
C THR A 196 -0.03 -19.78 22.08
N PRO A 197 0.06 -21.11 21.98
CA PRO A 197 -1.09 -21.94 21.65
C PRO A 197 -2.22 -21.63 22.63
N VAL A 198 -3.36 -21.21 22.12
CA VAL A 198 -4.55 -21.02 22.95
C VAL A 198 -5.15 -22.41 23.16
N ASP A 199 -5.16 -22.86 24.41
CA ASP A 199 -5.89 -24.06 24.84
C ASP A 199 -7.41 -23.78 24.80
N ALA A 200 -7.97 -23.59 23.61
CA ALA A 200 -9.40 -23.50 23.41
C ALA A 200 -9.96 -24.90 23.07
N PRO A 201 -11.02 -25.38 23.73
CA PRO A 201 -11.54 -26.74 23.58
C PRO A 201 -12.38 -26.91 22.29
N TYR A 202 -11.89 -26.43 21.15
CA TYR A 202 -12.52 -26.63 19.85
C TYR A 202 -12.04 -27.96 19.25
N ILE A 203 -12.98 -28.89 19.08
CA ILE A 203 -12.72 -30.23 18.58
C ILE A 203 -12.59 -30.16 17.05
N ASP A 204 -11.53 -30.79 16.53
CA ASP A 204 -11.30 -31.08 15.12
C ASP A 204 -12.63 -31.42 14.37
N GLY A 205 -13.07 -30.52 13.47
CA GLY A 205 -14.33 -30.65 12.71
C GLY A 205 -15.56 -29.84 13.20
N THR A 206 -15.41 -28.81 14.04
CA THR A 206 -16.54 -28.08 14.64
C THR A 206 -17.17 -27.02 13.74
N SER A 207 -18.47 -27.18 13.44
CA SER A 207 -19.36 -26.08 13.05
C SER A 207 -19.42 -25.00 14.14
N VAL A 208 -19.57 -23.72 13.80
CA VAL A 208 -19.94 -22.67 14.76
C VAL A 208 -21.28 -23.05 15.40
N THR A 209 -21.28 -23.46 16.67
CA THR A 209 -22.49 -23.87 17.41
C THR A 209 -23.05 -22.78 18.31
N ASP A 210 -22.26 -21.75 18.60
CA ASP A 210 -22.62 -20.59 19.41
C ASP A 210 -21.92 -19.36 18.81
N ALA A 211 -22.70 -18.52 18.13
CA ALA A 211 -22.16 -17.35 17.44
C ALA A 211 -21.52 -16.34 18.41
N ALA A 212 -22.05 -16.20 19.64
CA ALA A 212 -21.58 -15.23 20.61
C ALA A 212 -20.22 -15.64 21.21
N ALA A 213 -20.06 -16.92 21.54
CA ALA A 213 -18.78 -17.44 22.02
C ALA A 213 -17.68 -17.26 20.95
N TRP A 214 -18.00 -17.58 19.69
CA TRP A 214 -17.09 -17.40 18.55
C TRP A 214 -16.70 -15.93 18.32
N ARG A 215 -17.68 -15.02 18.40
CA ARG A 215 -17.42 -13.58 18.35
C ARG A 215 -16.41 -13.17 19.42
N ASP A 216 -16.62 -13.60 20.65
CA ASP A 216 -15.78 -13.20 21.78
C ASP A 216 -14.34 -13.73 21.63
N ASP A 217 -14.18 -14.95 21.10
CA ASP A 217 -12.87 -15.52 20.79
C ASP A 217 -12.17 -14.75 19.65
N LEU A 218 -12.87 -14.45 18.56
CA LEU A 218 -12.32 -13.64 17.45
C LEU A 218 -11.93 -12.23 17.92
N LEU A 219 -12.74 -11.57 18.75
CA LEU A 219 -12.39 -10.27 19.34
C LEU A 219 -11.15 -10.37 20.22
N SER A 220 -11.06 -11.41 21.05
CA SER A 220 -9.92 -11.64 21.95
C SER A 220 -8.63 -11.89 21.15
N ILE A 221 -8.67 -12.80 20.17
CA ILE A 221 -7.53 -13.14 19.32
C ILE A 221 -7.11 -11.92 18.50
N GLY A 222 -8.07 -11.21 17.89
CA GLY A 222 -7.77 -10.05 17.06
C GLY A 222 -7.13 -8.92 17.87
N ALA A 223 -7.68 -8.59 19.04
CA ALA A 223 -7.12 -7.58 19.92
C ALA A 223 -5.70 -7.92 20.42
N ALA A 224 -5.41 -9.21 20.64
CA ALA A 224 -4.10 -9.68 21.10
C ALA A 224 -3.02 -9.68 20.01
N ASN A 225 -3.43 -9.74 18.74
CA ASN A 225 -2.53 -9.86 17.58
C ASN A 225 -2.53 -8.61 16.68
N VAL A 226 -2.97 -7.47 17.22
CA VAL A 226 -2.85 -6.21 16.52
C VAL A 226 -1.39 -5.81 16.41
N ASP A 227 -0.90 -5.71 15.18
CA ASP A 227 0.38 -5.11 14.87
C ASP A 227 0.19 -3.59 14.69
N PRO A 228 0.82 -2.74 15.54
CA PRO A 228 0.75 -1.29 15.38
C PRO A 228 1.51 -0.77 14.15
N ASP A 229 2.37 -1.59 13.52
CA ASP A 229 3.33 -1.17 12.49
C ASP A 229 2.92 -1.57 11.05
N VAL A 230 1.82 -2.32 10.86
CA VAL A 230 1.38 -2.88 9.55
C VAL A 230 0.47 -1.93 8.75
N PHE A 231 0.26 -0.70 9.20
CA PHE A 231 -0.93 0.05 8.82
C PHE A 231 -1.01 0.64 7.40
N ALA A 232 -0.01 0.53 6.52
CA ALA A 232 -0.02 1.40 5.34
C ALA A 232 0.21 0.79 3.96
N SER A 233 0.08 -0.53 3.79
CA SER A 233 0.03 -1.09 2.43
C SER A 233 -0.91 -2.27 2.21
N SER A 234 -1.50 -2.85 3.26
CA SER A 234 -2.33 -4.05 3.11
C SER A 234 -3.34 -4.29 4.25
N GLY A 235 -3.67 -3.27 5.05
CA GLY A 235 -4.46 -3.35 6.28
C GLY A 235 -5.53 -4.45 6.35
N SER A 236 -5.20 -5.58 6.99
CA SER A 236 -6.06 -6.53 7.72
C SER A 236 -5.31 -7.83 8.07
N TYR A 237 -4.18 -8.08 7.41
CA TYR A 237 -3.48 -9.37 7.46
C TYR A 237 -3.16 -9.86 8.88
N GLY A 238 -2.56 -9.07 9.78
CA GLY A 238 -2.18 -9.60 11.10
C GLY A 238 -3.35 -10.12 11.96
N ILE A 239 -4.48 -9.39 11.98
CA ILE A 239 -5.69 -9.81 12.74
C ILE A 239 -6.30 -11.05 12.08
N VAL A 240 -6.45 -11.03 10.77
CA VAL A 240 -7.10 -12.09 10.00
C VAL A 240 -6.26 -13.36 9.98
N GLU A 241 -4.95 -13.24 9.76
CA GLU A 241 -3.98 -14.33 9.84
C GLU A 241 -4.01 -14.98 11.22
N SER A 242 -4.14 -14.18 12.30
CA SER A 242 -4.29 -14.74 13.64
C SER A 242 -5.59 -15.54 13.81
N TRP A 243 -6.68 -15.11 13.16
CA TRP A 243 -7.93 -15.88 13.13
C TRP A 243 -7.82 -17.14 12.28
N VAL A 244 -7.22 -17.07 11.10
CA VAL A 244 -6.99 -18.22 10.21
C VAL A 244 -6.08 -19.24 10.90
N ALA A 245 -5.03 -18.78 11.59
CA ALA A 245 -4.14 -19.64 12.36
C ALA A 245 -4.86 -20.33 13.54
N ALA A 246 -5.78 -19.62 14.20
CA ALA A 246 -6.59 -20.18 15.27
C ALA A 246 -7.70 -21.11 14.76
N PHE A 247 -8.24 -20.84 13.56
CA PHE A 247 -9.42 -21.49 13.00
C PHE A 247 -9.24 -21.88 11.51
N PRO A 248 -8.25 -22.71 11.17
CA PRO A 248 -7.86 -22.98 9.78
C PRO A 248 -8.96 -23.67 8.95
N ASP A 249 -9.87 -24.39 9.60
CA ASP A 249 -10.94 -25.14 8.92
C ASP A 249 -12.21 -24.30 8.66
N LEU A 250 -12.35 -23.14 9.31
CA LEU A 250 -13.56 -22.30 9.27
C LEU A 250 -13.38 -21.03 8.44
N LEU A 251 -12.13 -20.61 8.26
CA LEU A 251 -11.75 -19.50 7.39
C LEU A 251 -10.91 -20.08 6.24
N PRO A 252 -11.54 -20.65 5.18
CA PRO A 252 -10.77 -21.14 4.05
C PRO A 252 -9.89 -20.00 3.51
N VAL A 253 -8.70 -20.36 3.05
CA VAL A 253 -7.52 -19.54 2.66
C VAL A 253 -7.82 -18.28 1.80
N ASN A 254 -9.04 -18.11 1.30
CA ASN A 254 -9.56 -16.89 0.68
C ASN A 254 -10.54 -16.16 1.62
N GLY A 255 -10.12 -15.91 2.87
CA GLY A 255 -10.93 -15.41 3.98
C GLY A 255 -11.87 -14.27 3.60
N ILE A 256 -13.11 -14.64 3.29
CA ILE A 256 -14.34 -13.85 3.11
C ILE A 256 -14.09 -12.35 2.90
N GLU A 257 -14.08 -11.93 1.64
CA GLU A 257 -13.91 -10.55 1.24
C GLU A 257 -15.26 -9.94 0.86
N GLY A 258 -15.64 -8.84 1.50
CA GLY A 258 -16.84 -8.07 1.18
C GLY A 258 -17.74 -7.87 2.40
N ASP A 259 -17.95 -6.61 2.75
CA ASP A 259 -18.77 -6.13 3.87
C ASP A 259 -20.25 -6.56 3.75
N GLN A 260 -20.71 -6.82 2.52
CA GLN A 260 -22.07 -7.24 2.19
C GLN A 260 -22.24 -8.76 2.08
N ILE A 261 -21.19 -9.57 2.27
CA ILE A 261 -21.31 -11.03 2.15
C ILE A 261 -21.90 -11.61 3.43
N GLU A 262 -23.05 -12.27 3.31
CA GLU A 262 -23.67 -12.95 4.45
C GLU A 262 -22.80 -14.13 4.92
N ALA A 263 -22.62 -14.25 6.24
CA ALA A 263 -21.94 -15.39 6.84
C ALA A 263 -22.65 -16.69 6.44
N PRO A 264 -21.92 -17.70 5.93
CA PRO A 264 -22.51 -19.00 5.65
C PRO A 264 -22.97 -19.65 6.96
N ALA A 265 -23.86 -20.64 6.85
CA ALA A 265 -24.26 -21.42 8.01
C ALA A 265 -23.03 -22.05 8.67
N SER A 266 -22.88 -21.85 9.98
CA SER A 266 -21.70 -22.28 10.74
C SER A 266 -20.39 -21.58 10.33
N GLY A 267 -20.43 -20.29 10.01
CA GLY A 267 -19.26 -19.56 9.52
C GLY A 267 -19.25 -18.09 9.89
N VAL A 268 -18.26 -17.38 9.34
CA VAL A 268 -17.99 -15.96 9.59
C VAL A 268 -18.38 -15.14 8.33
N SER A 269 -18.63 -13.85 8.44
CA SER A 269 -18.83 -12.90 7.34
C SER A 269 -17.60 -12.01 7.21
N GLY A 270 -17.35 -11.51 6.00
CA GLY A 270 -16.13 -10.85 5.62
C GLY A 270 -15.80 -9.62 6.46
N PHE A 271 -14.52 -9.33 6.56
CA PHE A 271 -14.00 -8.21 7.31
C PHE A 271 -13.49 -7.14 6.34
N THR A 272 -13.73 -5.88 6.67
CA THR A 272 -13.05 -4.76 6.01
C THR A 272 -12.61 -3.79 7.08
N ILE A 273 -11.43 -3.21 6.89
CA ILE A 273 -10.96 -2.08 7.68
C ILE A 273 -11.41 -0.78 7.01
N TYR A 274 -12.18 0.02 7.73
CA TYR A 274 -12.61 1.35 7.28
C TYR A 274 -12.24 2.40 8.32
N THR A 275 -12.24 3.67 7.93
CA THR A 275 -12.35 4.79 8.87
C THR A 275 -13.79 4.94 9.34
N VAL A 276 -13.98 5.42 10.57
CA VAL A 276 -15.31 5.73 11.11
C VAL A 276 -16.03 6.78 10.27
N ASP A 277 -15.33 7.85 9.88
CA ASP A 277 -15.75 8.83 8.87
C ASP A 277 -14.96 8.56 7.59
N ASP A 278 -15.67 8.21 6.52
CA ASP A 278 -15.11 7.87 5.21
C ASP A 278 -14.55 9.09 4.46
N LYS A 279 -14.83 10.29 4.93
CA LYS A 279 -14.36 11.56 4.33
C LYS A 279 -13.08 12.08 4.93
N ASP A 280 -12.71 11.58 6.11
CA ASP A 280 -11.53 12.02 6.85
C ASP A 280 -10.45 10.94 6.86
N LEU A 281 -9.18 11.36 6.94
CA LEU A 281 -8.06 10.43 7.06
C LEU A 281 -8.07 9.71 8.42
N PRO A 282 -7.52 8.48 8.52
CA PRO A 282 -7.34 7.79 9.78
C PRO A 282 -6.56 8.63 10.79
N SER A 283 -7.11 8.78 11.99
CA SER A 283 -6.47 9.51 13.09
C SER A 283 -7.01 9.05 14.44
N ALA A 284 -6.44 9.55 15.55
CA ALA A 284 -6.99 9.28 16.88
C ALA A 284 -8.44 9.78 17.06
N THR A 285 -8.86 10.79 16.28
CA THR A 285 -10.23 11.34 16.28
C THR A 285 -11.12 10.76 15.18
N ASN A 286 -10.54 10.08 14.19
CA ASN A 286 -11.24 9.31 13.17
C ASN A 286 -10.60 7.91 13.11
N PRO A 287 -10.88 7.05 14.11
CA PRO A 287 -10.21 5.77 14.23
C PRO A 287 -10.62 4.82 13.11
N LEU A 288 -9.86 3.75 12.99
CA LEU A 288 -10.17 2.66 12.08
C LEU A 288 -11.01 1.64 12.80
N TYR A 289 -11.84 0.93 12.06
CA TYR A 289 -12.59 -0.19 12.57
C TYR A 289 -12.54 -1.38 11.63
N LEU A 290 -12.60 -2.58 12.21
CA LEU A 290 -12.79 -3.85 11.53
C LEU A 290 -14.07 -4.49 12.09
N ALA A 291 -15.07 -4.69 11.25
CA ALA A 291 -16.30 -5.37 11.63
C ALA A 291 -16.34 -6.80 11.04
N PHE A 292 -16.94 -7.73 11.76
CA PHE A 292 -17.18 -9.10 11.30
C PHE A 292 -18.48 -9.64 11.89
N ALA A 293 -19.12 -10.59 11.20
CA ALA A 293 -20.30 -11.30 11.70
C ALA A 293 -20.03 -12.81 11.77
N VAL A 294 -20.74 -13.51 12.64
CA VAL A 294 -20.63 -14.96 12.85
C VAL A 294 -22.04 -15.53 12.87
N LYS A 295 -22.29 -16.57 12.07
CA LYS A 295 -23.56 -17.27 12.00
C LYS A 295 -23.40 -18.71 12.46
N ASP A 296 -24.12 -19.08 13.51
CA ASP A 296 -24.08 -20.45 14.02
C ASP A 296 -24.96 -21.42 13.22
N ALA A 297 -24.86 -22.71 13.55
CA ALA A 297 -25.63 -23.78 12.93
C ALA A 297 -27.16 -23.65 13.12
N SER A 298 -27.61 -22.89 14.13
CA SER A 298 -29.03 -22.59 14.35
C SER A 298 -29.52 -21.40 13.52
N GLY A 299 -28.59 -20.67 12.89
CA GLY A 299 -28.85 -19.45 12.15
C GLY A 299 -28.84 -18.19 13.00
N ALA A 300 -28.46 -18.27 14.28
CA ALA A 300 -28.27 -17.08 15.10
C ALA A 300 -27.01 -16.34 14.67
N CYS A 301 -27.06 -15.01 14.74
CA CYS A 301 -25.99 -14.13 14.30
C CYS A 301 -25.43 -13.33 15.49
N ALA A 302 -24.11 -13.20 15.55
CA ALA A 302 -23.40 -12.30 16.44
C ALA A 302 -22.33 -11.55 15.66
N GLY A 303 -21.96 -10.34 16.09
CA GLY A 303 -20.97 -9.53 15.39
C GLY A 303 -19.93 -8.95 16.32
N GLY A 304 -18.72 -8.71 15.83
CA GLY A 304 -17.67 -8.04 16.57
C GLY A 304 -17.15 -6.83 15.80
N ILE A 305 -16.74 -5.81 16.54
CA ILE A 305 -16.03 -4.64 16.02
C ILE A 305 -14.73 -4.49 16.78
N LEU A 306 -13.61 -4.45 16.07
CA LEU A 306 -12.35 -3.92 16.60
C LEU A 306 -12.23 -2.46 16.16
N ILE A 307 -11.92 -1.54 17.08
CA ILE A 307 -11.78 -0.11 16.77
C ILE A 307 -10.50 0.47 17.41
N GLY A 308 -9.84 1.41 16.75
CA GLY A 308 -8.63 2.04 17.27
C GLY A 308 -7.77 2.76 16.23
N TYR A 309 -6.71 3.40 16.70
CA TYR A 309 -5.68 4.06 15.89
C TYR A 309 -4.32 3.94 16.60
N PRO A 310 -3.20 3.65 15.89
CA PRO A 310 -3.10 3.47 14.44
C PRO A 310 -3.76 2.18 13.95
N SER A 311 -4.06 1.22 14.83
CA SER A 311 -4.67 -0.06 14.46
C SER A 311 -5.91 -0.37 15.32
N PRO A 312 -6.90 -1.13 14.80
CA PRO A 312 -8.12 -1.45 15.53
C PRO A 312 -7.88 -2.54 16.58
N SER A 313 -7.70 -2.15 17.85
CA SER A 313 -7.35 -3.07 18.95
C SER A 313 -8.40 -3.20 20.04
N THR A 314 -9.40 -2.32 20.07
CA THR A 314 -10.43 -2.34 21.10
C THR A 314 -11.63 -3.14 20.61
N GLY A 315 -11.82 -4.33 21.18
CA GLY A 315 -12.96 -5.19 20.85
C GLY A 315 -14.27 -4.73 21.47
N ARG A 316 -15.32 -4.70 20.65
CA ARG A 316 -16.70 -4.41 21.03
C ARG A 316 -17.62 -5.50 20.49
N PRO A 317 -18.30 -6.26 21.35
CA PRO A 317 -19.32 -7.20 20.91
C PRO A 317 -20.56 -6.44 20.42
N VAL A 318 -21.20 -6.97 19.39
CA VAL A 318 -22.44 -6.48 18.79
C VAL A 318 -23.43 -7.64 18.72
N ASP A 319 -24.63 -7.42 19.23
CA ASP A 319 -25.73 -8.37 19.11
C ASP A 319 -26.55 -8.00 17.86
N VAL A 320 -26.53 -8.88 16.85
CA VAL A 320 -27.27 -8.65 15.60
C VAL A 320 -28.74 -9.05 15.82
N PRO A 321 -29.71 -8.15 15.59
CA PRO A 321 -31.13 -8.48 15.79
C PRO A 321 -31.58 -9.68 14.94
N ALA A 322 -32.48 -10.50 15.49
CA ALA A 322 -33.02 -11.62 14.76
C ALA A 322 -33.78 -11.16 13.50
N GLY A 323 -33.45 -11.76 12.35
CA GLY A 323 -34.06 -11.45 11.05
C GLY A 323 -33.28 -10.43 10.20
N GLU A 324 -32.22 -9.84 10.74
CA GLU A 324 -31.25 -9.05 9.96
C GLU A 324 -30.25 -9.96 9.25
N ASP A 325 -29.67 -9.46 8.16
CA ASP A 325 -28.64 -10.16 7.42
C ASP A 325 -27.36 -10.27 8.27
N CYS A 326 -26.79 -11.47 8.35
CA CYS A 326 -25.58 -11.72 9.14
C CYS A 326 -24.32 -11.30 8.37
N THR A 327 -24.18 -10.00 8.13
CA THR A 327 -23.07 -9.36 7.40
C THR A 327 -22.29 -8.43 8.31
N SER A 328 -21.02 -8.17 8.00
CA SER A 328 -20.24 -7.17 8.75
C SER A 328 -20.74 -5.74 8.54
N ALA A 329 -21.36 -5.41 7.40
CA ALA A 329 -22.04 -4.14 7.20
C ALA A 329 -23.21 -3.94 8.19
N THR A 330 -24.03 -4.98 8.41
CA THR A 330 -25.09 -4.94 9.44
C THR A 330 -24.48 -4.74 10.83
N VAL A 331 -23.39 -5.45 11.14
CA VAL A 331 -22.69 -5.31 12.42
C VAL A 331 -22.16 -3.90 12.62
N ALA A 332 -21.53 -3.30 11.61
CA ALA A 332 -21.03 -1.94 11.65
C ALA A 332 -22.17 -0.92 11.86
N ALA A 333 -23.30 -1.09 11.17
CA ALA A 333 -24.48 -0.23 11.30
C ALA A 333 -25.13 -0.34 12.69
N VAL A 334 -25.28 -1.56 13.22
CA VAL A 334 -25.88 -1.82 14.55
C VAL A 334 -24.96 -1.37 15.68
N GLY A 335 -23.65 -1.52 15.48
CA GLY A 335 -22.65 -1.21 16.50
C GLY A 335 -22.61 0.26 16.92
N ASP A 336 -23.17 1.17 16.13
CA ASP A 336 -23.06 2.62 16.28
C ASP A 336 -21.58 3.03 16.40
N LEU A 337 -20.95 3.22 15.24
CA LEU A 337 -19.56 3.63 15.12
C LEU A 337 -19.36 5.13 15.38
N SER A 338 -20.41 5.86 15.78
CA SER A 338 -20.29 7.28 16.12
C SER A 338 -19.23 7.47 17.22
N PRO A 339 -18.26 8.39 17.03
CA PRO A 339 -17.18 8.65 17.97
C PRO A 339 -17.66 9.22 19.32
#